data_AF-A0A2R6AU59-F1
#
_entry.id   AF-A0A2R6AU59-F1
#
_cell.length_a   1.000
_cell.length_b   1.000
_cell.length_c   1.000
_cell.angle_alpha   90.00
_cell.angle_beta   90.00
_cell.angle_gamma   90.00
#
_symmetry.space_group_name_H-M   'P 1'
#
loop_
_entity.id
_entity.type
_entity.pdbx_description
1 polymer ?
#
loop_
_entity_poly.entity_id
_entity_poly.type
_entity_poly.pdbx_seq_one_letter_code
_entity_poly.pdbx_strand_id
1 'polypeptide(L)' 'MPLGFSIQRTLNEVDILRGSEWWRKTEAYRWGKIYVVDEGNLFTRLGPRLVDNLECLANLIHPSSFKGVIAQSVWLT' A
#
# COMPACT_ATOMS: atom_id res chain seq x y z
N MET A 1 5.32 15.49 -15.10
CA MET A 1 5.75 15.45 -13.69
C MET A 1 5.10 14.22 -13.08
N PRO A 2 5.83 13.20 -12.59
CA PRO A 2 5.18 12.09 -11.91
C PRO A 2 4.55 12.59 -10.61
N LEU A 3 3.32 12.19 -10.32
CA LEU A 3 2.55 12.60 -9.14
C LEU A 3 2.78 11.63 -7.96
N GLY A 4 4.00 11.14 -7.75
CA GLY A 4 4.26 10.16 -6.69
C GLY A 4 5.72 9.73 -6.59
N PHE A 5 5.99 8.86 -5.61
CA PHE A 5 7.29 8.19 -5.45
C PHE A 5 7.24 6.78 -6.04
N SER A 6 8.37 6.33 -6.60
CA SER A 6 8.48 4.95 -7.07
C SER A 6 8.42 3.97 -5.90
N ILE A 7 7.98 2.73 -6.15
CA ILE A 7 7.97 1.66 -5.13
C ILE A 7 9.32 1.54 -4.43
N GLN A 8 10.42 1.55 -5.19
CA GLN A 8 11.79 1.44 -4.65
C GLN A 8 12.13 2.59 -3.70
N ARG A 9 11.73 3.81 -4.04
CA ARG A 9 11.93 4.97 -3.15
C ARG A 9 11.08 4.84 -1.88
N THR A 10 9.81 4.47 -2.03
CA THR A 10 8.90 4.29 -0.89
C THR A 10 9.39 3.20 0.07
N LEU A 11 9.95 2.11 -0.45
CA LEU A 11 10.57 1.05 0.36
C LEU A 11 11.75 1.57 1.19
N ASN A 12 12.64 2.36 0.58
CA ASN A 12 13.78 2.94 1.28
C ASN A 12 13.36 3.96 2.35
N GLU A 13 12.30 4.73 2.09
CA GLU A 13 11.79 5.73 3.03
C GLU A 13 10.96 5.13 4.17
N VAL A 14 10.33 3.96 3.96
CA VAL A 14 9.60 3.22 5.00
C VAL A 14 10.50 2.90 6.20
N ASP A 15 11.79 2.69 5.99
CA ASP A 15 12.75 2.45 7.07
C ASP A 15 12.87 3.64 8.03
N ILE A 16 12.67 4.87 7.55
CA ILE A 16 12.66 6.08 8.39
C ILE A 16 11.48 6.00 9.36
N LEU A 17 10.31 5.61 8.85
CA LEU A 17 9.11 5.44 9.66
C LEU A 17 9.29 4.31 10.68
N ARG A 18 10.06 3.25 10.38
CA ARG A 18 10.31 2.14 11.32
C ARG A 18 10.95 2.61 12.62
N GLY A 19 11.75 3.67 12.60
CA GLY A 19 12.34 4.27 13.79
C GLY A 19 11.34 5.03 14.68
N SER A 20 10.13 5.30 14.17
CA SER A 20 9.13 6.12 14.85
C SER A 20 8.31 5.33 15.87
N GLU A 21 8.38 5.75 17.13
CA GLU A 21 7.61 5.13 18.22
C GLU A 21 6.09 5.26 18.01
N TRP A 22 5.61 6.38 17.45
CA TRP A 22 4.18 6.58 17.22
C TRP A 22 3.65 5.61 16.15
N TRP A 23 4.43 5.34 15.11
CA TRP A 23 4.02 4.46 14.02
C TRP A 23 3.90 3.01 14.51
N ARG A 24 4.83 2.58 15.36
CA ARG A 24 4.80 1.25 16.01
C ARG A 24 3.60 1.04 16.94
N LYS A 25 2.95 2.12 17.40
CA LYS A 25 1.74 2.04 18.23
C LYS A 25 0.47 1.79 17.41
N THR A 26 0.53 1.91 16.08
CA THR A 26 -0.63 1.66 15.22
C THR A 26 -0.92 0.17 15.09
N GLU A 27 -2.20 -0.20 14.98
CA GLU A 27 -2.61 -1.59 14.73
C GLU A 27 -2.12 -2.09 13.37
N ALA A 28 -2.01 -1.19 12.38
CA ALA A 28 -1.45 -1.52 11.07
C ALA A 28 -0.01 -2.04 11.17
N TYR A 29 0.83 -1.39 11.98
CA TYR A 29 2.19 -1.86 12.23
C TYR A 29 2.21 -3.17 13.03
N ARG A 30 1.45 -3.23 14.12
CA ARG A 30 1.41 -4.41 15.01
C ARG A 30 0.95 -5.68 14.29
N TRP A 31 0.03 -5.56 13.33
CA TRP A 31 -0.54 -6.69 12.61
C TRP A 31 0.12 -6.90 11.23
N GLY A 32 1.21 -6.18 10.92
CA GLY A 32 1.91 -6.30 9.63
C GLY A 32 1.07 -5.91 8.42
N LYS A 33 0.04 -5.08 8.61
CA LYS A 33 -0.88 -4.61 7.55
C LYS A 33 -0.37 -3.32 6.92
N ILE A 34 0.84 -3.37 6.39
CA ILE A 34 1.49 -2.24 5.71
C ILE A 34 1.73 -2.63 4.26
N TYR A 35 1.27 -1.76 3.35
CA TYR A 35 1.28 -2.02 1.92
C TYR A 35 1.92 -0.86 1.19
N VAL A 36 2.75 -1.17 0.19
CA VAL A 36 3.32 -0.17 -0.71
C VAL A 36 2.58 -0.28 -2.04
N VAL A 37 2.01 0.84 -2.46
CA VAL A 37 1.18 0.93 -3.66
C VAL A 37 1.80 1.91 -4.63
N ASP A 38 1.78 1.55 -5.91
CA ASP A 38 2.20 2.44 -6.98
C ASP A 38 1.09 3.45 -7.27
N GLU A 39 1.40 4.73 -7.03
CA GLU A 39 0.49 5.87 -7.20
C GLU A 39 -0.11 5.94 -8.61
N GLY A 40 0.72 5.75 -9.63
CA GLY A 40 0.31 5.88 -11.02
C GLY A 40 -0.64 4.77 -11.47
N ASN A 41 -0.66 3.65 -10.74
CA ASN A 41 -1.54 2.54 -11.02
C ASN A 41 -2.82 2.60 -10.17
N LEU A 42 -2.75 2.91 -8.87
CA LEU A 42 -3.91 2.74 -7.99
C LEU A 42 -4.81 3.99 -7.85
N PHE A 43 -4.26 5.21 -7.82
CA PHE A 43 -5.01 6.39 -7.34
C PHE A 43 -5.17 7.55 -8.33
N THR A 44 -4.26 7.74 -9.28
CA THR A 44 -4.28 8.94 -10.15
C THR A 44 -4.74 8.69 -11.58
N ARG A 45 -5.06 7.45 -11.96
CA ARG A 45 -5.56 7.08 -13.29
C ARG A 45 -6.84 6.25 -13.22
N LEU A 46 -7.87 6.82 -12.59
CA LEU A 46 -9.20 6.23 -12.40
C LEU A 46 -10.05 6.07 -13.69
N GLY A 47 -9.44 6.10 -14.87
CA GLY A 47 -10.17 5.90 -16.12
C GLY A 47 -10.51 4.43 -16.35
N PRO A 48 -9.93 3.77 -17.37
CA PRO A 48 -10.29 2.38 -17.71
C PRO A 48 -9.96 1.35 -16.62
N ARG A 49 -9.19 1.71 -15.58
CA ARG A 49 -8.72 0.83 -14.51
C ARG A 49 -9.40 1.06 -13.16
N LEU A 50 -10.47 1.86 -13.12
CA LEU A 50 -11.17 2.18 -11.87
C LEU A 50 -11.61 0.92 -11.11
N VAL A 51 -12.19 -0.05 -11.83
CA VAL A 51 -12.67 -1.30 -11.25
C VAL A 51 -11.49 -2.10 -10.68
N ASP A 52 -10.43 -2.29 -11.46
CA ASP A 52 -9.21 -3.00 -11.02
C ASP A 52 -8.61 -2.37 -9.75
N ASN A 53 -8.57 -1.04 -9.69
CA ASN A 53 -8.03 -0.30 -8.55
C ASN A 53 -8.92 -0.44 -7.31
N LEU A 54 -10.24 -0.41 -7.50
CA LEU A 54 -11.20 -0.60 -6.42
C LEU A 54 -11.16 -2.03 -5.88
N GLU A 55 -11.00 -3.03 -6.75
CA GLU A 55 -10.79 -4.43 -6.35
C GLU A 55 -9.50 -4.60 -5.56
N CYS A 56 -8.41 -3.95 -5.99
CA CYS A 56 -7.15 -3.95 -5.25
C CYS A 56 -7.31 -3.30 -3.87
N LEU A 57 -7.98 -2.14 -3.78
CA LEU A 57 -8.27 -1.48 -2.50
C LEU A 57 -9.16 -2.33 -1.59
N ALA A 58 -10.19 -2.98 -2.15
CA ALA A 58 -11.07 -3.87 -1.41
C ALA A 58 -10.30 -5.08 -0.83
N ASN A 59 -9.36 -5.63 -1.60
CA ASN A 59 -8.46 -6.70 -1.14
C ASN A 59 -7.53 -6.22 -0.01
N LEU A 60 -7.00 -5.00 -0.10
CA LEU A 60 -6.15 -4.42 0.94
C LEU A 60 -6.89 -4.21 2.28
N ILE A 61 -8.13 -3.74 2.24
CA ILE A 61 -8.92 -3.42 3.43
C ILE A 61 -9.61 -4.68 4.00
N HIS A 62 -10.11 -5.55 3.13
CA HIS A 62 -10.87 -6.75 3.49
C HIS A 62 -10.33 -8.02 2.81
N PRO A 63 -9.09 -8.44 3.14
CA PRO A 63 -8.41 -9.57 2.49
C PRO A 63 -9.12 -10.92 2.69
N SER A 64 -9.97 -11.03 3.72
CA SER A 64 -10.78 -12.23 3.97
C SER A 64 -12.02 -12.32 3.06
N SER A 65 -12.49 -11.18 2.55
CA SER A 65 -13.73 -11.08 1.76
C SER A 65 -13.46 -10.94 0.27
N PHE A 66 -12.31 -10.36 -0.10
CA PHE A 66 -11.91 -10.13 -1.49
C PHE A 66 -10.56 -10.79 -1.75
N LYS A 67 -10.45 -11.50 -2.88
CA LYS A 67 -9.19 -12.08 -3.38
C LYS A 67 -8.91 -11.50 -4.76
N GLY A 68 -8.54 -10.22 -4.80
CA GLY A 68 -8.26 -9.47 -6.04
C GLY A 68 -6.77 -9.43 -6.40
N VAL A 69 -6.42 -8.58 -7.37
CA VAL A 69 -5.03 -8.26 -7.73
C VAL A 69 -4.28 -7.77 -6.48
N ILE A 70 -3.10 -8.36 -6.23
CA ILE A 70 -2.30 -8.06 -5.04
C ILE A 70 -1.43 -6.84 -5.33
N ALA A 71 -1.65 -5.73 -4.62
CA ALA A 71 -0.60 -4.71 -4.47
C ALA A 71 0.58 -5.31 -3.71
N GLN A 72 1.82 -4.98 -4.11
CA GLN A 72 3.02 -5.51 -3.47
C GLN A 72 2.97 -5.29 -1.95
N SER A 73 2.74 -6.37 -1.21
CA SER A 73 2.78 -6.36 0.24
C SER A 73 4.22 -6.37 0.68
N VAL A 74 4.55 -5.47 1.60
CA VAL A 74 5.88 -5.43 2.21
C VAL A 74 5.74 -6.11 3.55
N TRP A 75 6.31 -7.30 3.67
CA TRP A 75 6.40 -7.98 4.95
C TRP A 75 7.45 -7.26 5.79
N LEU A 76 6.98 -6.37 6.66
CA LEU A 76 7.80 -5.65 7.64
C LEU A 76 7.92 -6.49 8.92
N THR A 77 8.41 -7.72 8.82
CA THR A 77 8.84 -8.52 9.98
C THR A 77 10.29 -8.22 10.30
#